data_AF-A0A7T8QTC6-F1
#
_entry.id   AF-A0A7T8QTC6-F1
#
_cell.length_a   1.000
_cell.length_b   1.000
_cell.length_c   1.000
_cell.angle_alpha   90.00
_cell.angle_beta   90.00
_cell.angle_gamma   90.00
#
_symmetry.space_group_name_H-M   'P 1'
#
loop_
_entity.id
_entity.type
_entity.pdbx_description
1 polymer ?
#
loop_
_entity_poly.entity_id
_entity_poly.type
_entity_poly.pdbx_seq_one_letter_code
_entity_poly.pdbx_strand_id
1 'polypeptide(L)'
;GTSNVGVLADTKTSQIIPVELNSYLCKNSRILSEFYEILGDETKTQEYKEHEQNIRSAIENVLWDGEAGIWFDYDISNNISRKFFYPSNLAPLWAECFKDVKTKDKVRKVIKYLKNEPAMKYLGG
;
A
#
# COMPACT_ATOMS: atom_id res chain seq x y z
N GLY A 1 -18.46 -15.04 22.51
CA GLY A 1 -18.49 -16.28 21.70
C GLY A 1 -17.66 -16.04 20.47
N THR A 2 -16.66 -16.88 20.27
CA THR A 2 -15.57 -16.80 19.29
C THR A 2 -16.02 -16.83 17.83
N SER A 3 -15.49 -15.90 17.02
CA SER A 3 -14.93 -16.23 15.70
C SER A 3 -14.02 -15.11 15.20
N ASN A 4 -12.76 -15.18 15.62
CA ASN A 4 -11.61 -14.52 15.01
C ASN A 4 -11.24 -15.27 13.71
N VAL A 5 -12.18 -15.35 12.77
CA VAL A 5 -11.99 -16.09 11.51
C VAL A 5 -12.32 -15.12 10.39
N GLY A 6 -11.27 -14.56 9.79
CA GLY A 6 -11.35 -14.12 8.40
C GLY A 6 -11.80 -15.35 7.62
N VAL A 7 -13.07 -15.36 7.24
CA VAL A 7 -13.68 -16.50 6.57
C VAL A 7 -12.91 -16.71 5.27
N LEU A 8 -12.26 -17.87 5.17
CA LEU A 8 -11.52 -18.34 4.00
C LEU A 8 -12.39 -18.44 2.73
N ALA A 9 -13.70 -18.18 2.84
CA ALA A 9 -14.70 -18.32 1.79
C ALA A 9 -14.96 -17.04 0.97
N ASP A 10 -14.23 -15.94 1.21
CA ASP A 10 -14.31 -14.75 0.35
C ASP A 10 -13.06 -14.59 -0.55
N THR A 11 -12.56 -15.73 -1.05
CA THR A 11 -11.46 -15.82 -2.03
C THR A 11 -11.92 -15.40 -3.42
N LYS A 12 -12.37 -14.15 -3.57
CA LYS A 12 -12.35 -13.44 -4.85
C LYS A 12 -11.10 -12.57 -4.90
N THR A 13 -9.92 -13.19 -4.81
CA THR A 13 -8.63 -12.48 -4.79
C THR A 13 -8.44 -11.56 -6.01
N SER A 14 -9.04 -11.91 -7.16
CA SER A 14 -9.01 -11.08 -8.37
C SER A 14 -9.83 -9.78 -8.27
N GLN A 15 -10.71 -9.66 -7.27
CA GLN A 15 -11.54 -8.47 -7.04
C GLN A 15 -11.02 -7.58 -5.90
N ILE A 16 -9.91 -7.99 -5.28
CA ILE A 16 -9.26 -7.22 -4.23
C ILE A 16 -8.02 -6.58 -4.83
N ILE A 17 -7.81 -5.30 -4.54
CA ILE A 17 -6.56 -4.60 -4.81
C ILE A 17 -5.75 -4.62 -3.52
N PRO A 18 -4.74 -5.51 -3.41
CA PRO A 18 -3.95 -5.63 -2.19
C PRO A 18 -2.91 -4.51 -2.08
N VAL A 19 -2.77 -3.93 -0.88
CA VAL A 19 -1.81 -2.87 -0.56
C VAL A 19 -0.37 -3.32 -0.79
N GLU A 20 -0.04 -4.52 -0.32
CA GLU A 20 1.33 -5.05 -0.36
C GLU A 20 1.85 -5.25 -1.78
N LEU A 21 1.09 -5.94 -2.63
CA LEU A 21 1.49 -6.21 -4.01
C LEU A 21 1.72 -4.91 -4.78
N ASN A 22 0.82 -3.93 -4.66
CA ASN A 22 0.97 -2.64 -5.34
C ASN A 22 2.21 -1.88 -4.84
N SER A 23 2.52 -1.99 -3.55
CA SER A 23 3.74 -1.40 -2.98
C SER A 23 5.01 -2.03 -3.56
N TYR A 24 5.02 -3.36 -3.70
CA TYR A 24 6.14 -4.09 -4.32
C TYR A 24 6.28 -3.74 -5.80
N LEU A 25 5.18 -3.70 -6.56
CA LEU A 25 5.22 -3.34 -7.97
C LEU A 25 5.74 -1.92 -8.17
N CYS A 26 5.31 -0.95 -7.34
CA CYS A 26 5.84 0.40 -7.41
C CYS A 26 7.34 0.46 -7.13
N LYS A 27 7.84 -0.22 -6.08
CA LYS A 27 9.28 -0.27 -5.78
C LYS A 27 10.07 -0.99 -6.88
N ASN A 28 9.53 -2.07 -7.44
CA ASN A 28 10.15 -2.80 -8.53
C ASN A 28 10.26 -1.94 -9.80
N SER A 29 9.23 -1.18 -10.15
CA SER A 29 9.27 -0.23 -11.26
C SER A 29 10.37 0.82 -11.06
N ARG A 30 10.52 1.38 -9.85
CA ARG A 30 11.63 2.28 -9.53
C ARG A 30 13.00 1.60 -9.75
N ILE A 31 13.20 0.41 -9.20
CA ILE A 31 14.46 -0.35 -9.35
C ILE A 31 14.77 -0.66 -10.83
N LEU A 32 13.75 -1.08 -11.59
CA LEU A 32 13.92 -1.38 -13.01
C LEU A 32 14.29 -0.13 -13.80
N SER A 33 13.65 1.01 -13.51
CA SER A 33 14.03 2.28 -14.11
C SER A 33 15.49 2.64 -13.83
N GLU A 34 15.93 2.54 -12.58
CA GLU A 34 17.32 2.79 -12.17
C GLU A 34 18.31 1.86 -12.90
N PHE A 35 17.96 0.58 -13.09
CA PHE A 35 18.80 -0.36 -13.82
C PHE A 35 18.89 -0.03 -15.31
N TYR A 36 17.78 0.30 -15.96
CA TYR A 36 17.81 0.68 -17.37
C TYR A 36 18.53 2.01 -17.60
N GLU A 37 18.49 2.91 -16.63
CA GLU A 37 19.25 4.16 -16.66
C GLU A 37 20.76 3.87 -16.64
N ILE A 38 21.21 2.95 -15.78
CA ILE A 38 22.61 2.49 -15.73
C ILE A 38 23.05 1.83 -17.04
N LEU A 39 22.15 1.09 -17.70
CA LEU A 39 22.41 0.41 -18.96
C LEU A 39 22.32 1.33 -20.19
N GLY A 40 21.91 2.59 -20.02
CA GLY A 40 21.74 3.55 -21.11
C GLY A 40 20.50 3.31 -21.98
N ASP A 41 19.52 2.53 -21.51
CA ASP A 41 18.25 2.32 -22.19
C ASP A 41 17.23 3.36 -21.74
N GLU A 42 17.24 4.53 -22.40
CA GLU A 42 16.36 5.65 -22.07
C GLU A 42 14.88 5.32 -22.25
N THR A 43 14.54 4.48 -23.23
CA THR A 43 13.14 4.11 -23.51
C THR A 43 12.56 3.34 -22.34
N LYS A 44 13.27 2.30 -21.87
CA LYS A 44 12.81 1.52 -20.72
C LYS A 44 12.93 2.28 -19.40
N THR A 45 13.93 3.15 -19.27
CA THR A 45 14.04 4.04 -18.12
C THR A 45 12.75 4.83 -17.93
N GLN A 46 12.24 5.43 -19.01
CA GLN A 46 11.02 6.23 -19.00
C GLN A 46 9.76 5.37 -18.81
N GLU A 47 9.67 4.21 -19.49
CA GLU A 47 8.58 3.26 -19.32
C GLU A 47 8.38 2.87 -17.84
N TYR A 48 9.46 2.50 -17.15
CA TYR A 48 9.37 2.10 -15.75
C TYR A 48 9.18 3.30 -14.79
N LYS A 49 9.63 4.52 -15.14
CA LYS A 49 9.24 5.75 -14.40
C LYS A 49 7.74 5.98 -14.46
N GLU A 50 7.14 5.80 -15.64
CA GLU A 50 5.69 5.95 -15.81
C GLU A 50 4.91 4.88 -15.05
N HIS A 51 5.36 3.62 -15.09
CA HIS A 51 4.76 2.56 -14.28
C HIS A 51 4.80 2.86 -12.77
N GLU A 52 5.94 3.30 -12.25
CA GLU A 52 6.07 3.72 -10.85
C GLU A 52 5.07 4.84 -10.50
N GLN A 53 5.01 5.89 -11.32
CA GLN A 53 4.12 7.05 -11.10
C GLN A 53 2.64 6.67 -11.12
N ASN A 54 2.24 5.80 -12.05
CA ASN A 54 0.87 5.30 -12.16
C ASN A 54 0.47 4.50 -10.92
N ILE A 55 1.32 3.56 -10.49
CA ILE A 55 1.05 2.74 -9.32
C ILE A 55 1.06 3.59 -8.04
N ARG A 56 2.02 4.51 -7.88
CA ARG A 56 2.05 5.47 -6.75
C ARG A 56 0.75 6.27 -6.68
N SER A 57 0.25 6.74 -7.83
CA SER A 57 -1.01 7.49 -7.90
C SER A 57 -2.21 6.61 -7.53
N ALA A 58 -2.24 5.35 -7.96
CA ALA A 58 -3.27 4.39 -7.59
C ALA A 58 -3.27 4.10 -6.08
N ILE A 59 -2.09 3.85 -5.48
CA ILE A 59 -1.95 3.66 -4.03
C ILE A 59 -2.49 4.89 -3.26
N GLU A 60 -2.18 6.09 -3.73
CA GLU A 60 -2.65 7.33 -3.11
C GLU A 60 -4.17 7.51 -3.21
N ASN A 61 -4.76 7.23 -4.37
CA ASN A 61 -6.15 7.58 -4.64
C ASN A 61 -7.14 6.47 -4.25
N VAL A 62 -6.70 5.22 -4.21
CA VAL A 62 -7.57 4.04 -4.02
C VAL A 62 -7.35 3.41 -2.65
N LEU A 63 -6.09 3.28 -2.22
CA LEU A 63 -5.75 2.48 -1.04
C LEU A 63 -5.61 3.33 0.23
N TRP A 64 -5.35 4.63 0.11
CA TRP A 64 -5.20 5.51 1.26
C TRP A 64 -6.55 5.93 1.85
N ASP A 65 -6.79 5.57 3.12
CA ASP A 65 -7.92 6.11 3.89
C ASP A 65 -7.43 7.33 4.70
N GLY A 66 -7.85 8.52 4.26
CA GLY A 66 -7.43 9.78 4.87
C GLY A 66 -7.98 10.03 6.28
N GLU A 67 -9.09 9.38 6.64
CA GLU A 67 -9.75 9.47 7.94
C GLU A 67 -9.06 8.56 8.96
N ALA A 68 -8.87 7.28 8.59
CA ALA A 68 -8.15 6.32 9.40
C ALA A 68 -6.65 6.66 9.49
N GLY A 69 -6.07 7.18 8.41
CA GLY A 69 -4.67 7.54 8.36
C GLY A 69 -3.73 6.37 8.06
N ILE A 70 -4.21 5.39 7.29
CA ILE A 70 -3.50 4.16 6.92
C ILE A 70 -3.94 3.72 5.51
N TRP A 71 -3.21 2.79 4.90
CA TRP A 71 -3.65 2.13 3.67
C TRP A 71 -4.44 0.86 3.96
N PHE A 72 -5.48 0.60 3.18
CA PHE A 72 -6.27 -0.62 3.25
C PHE A 72 -6.41 -1.25 1.88
N ASP A 73 -6.54 -2.57 1.84
CA ASP A 73 -6.96 -3.28 0.64
C ASP A 73 -8.30 -2.76 0.16
N TYR A 74 -8.51 -2.74 -1.16
CA TYR A 74 -9.75 -2.27 -1.76
C TYR A 74 -10.53 -3.42 -2.37
N ASP A 75 -11.81 -3.53 -2.03
CA ASP A 75 -12.75 -4.45 -2.66
C ASP A 75 -13.46 -3.72 -3.81
N ILE A 76 -13.13 -4.12 -5.04
CA ILE A 76 -13.70 -3.52 -6.26
C ILE A 76 -15.17 -3.89 -6.42
N SER A 77 -15.57 -5.11 -6.05
CA SER A 77 -16.93 -5.60 -6.23
C SER A 77 -17.93 -4.82 -5.39
N ASN A 78 -17.52 -4.44 -4.18
CA ASN A 78 -18.35 -3.70 -3.24
C ASN A 78 -18.02 -2.20 -3.20
N ASN A 79 -16.93 -1.78 -3.85
CA ASN A 79 -16.43 -0.41 -3.85
C ASN A 79 -16.17 0.13 -2.43
N ILE A 80 -15.49 -0.68 -1.61
CA ILE A 80 -15.18 -0.37 -0.21
C ILE A 80 -13.72 -0.65 0.15
N SER A 81 -13.16 0.17 1.03
CA SER A 81 -11.90 -0.15 1.73
C SER A 81 -12.14 -1.22 2.79
N ARG A 82 -11.30 -2.26 2.80
CA ARG A 82 -11.34 -3.34 3.80
C ARG A 82 -10.58 -2.90 5.06
N LYS A 83 -11.29 -2.28 6.01
CA LYS A 83 -10.73 -1.62 7.21
C LYS A 83 -10.20 -2.59 8.29
N PHE A 84 -9.51 -3.65 7.89
CA PHE A 84 -8.82 -4.56 8.78
C PHE A 84 -7.36 -4.14 8.95
N PHE A 85 -6.86 -4.24 10.17
CA PHE A 85 -5.43 -4.05 10.40
C PHE A 85 -4.66 -5.29 9.95
N TYR A 86 -3.69 -5.07 9.06
CA TYR A 86 -2.64 -6.02 8.74
C TYR A 86 -1.29 -5.28 8.74
N PRO A 87 -0.19 -5.90 9.19
CA PRO A 87 1.14 -5.27 9.09
C PRO A 87 1.50 -4.83 7.66
N SER A 88 1.01 -5.56 6.66
CA SER A 88 1.16 -5.25 5.23
C SER A 88 0.53 -3.91 4.81
N ASN A 89 -0.38 -3.33 5.61
CA ASN A 89 -0.91 -1.98 5.38
C ASN A 89 0.19 -0.90 5.41
N LEU A 90 1.34 -1.19 6.02
CA LEU A 90 2.51 -0.31 6.08
C LEU A 90 3.46 -0.47 4.87
N ALA A 91 3.19 -1.42 3.95
CA ALA A 91 4.04 -1.65 2.79
C ALA A 91 4.28 -0.40 1.92
N PRO A 92 3.30 0.51 1.70
CA PRO A 92 3.55 1.74 0.95
C PRO A 92 4.59 2.64 1.62
N LEU A 93 4.61 2.68 2.96
CA LEU A 93 5.59 3.45 3.72
C LEU A 93 7.00 2.87 3.54
N TRP A 94 7.16 1.54 3.63
CA TRP A 94 8.43 0.85 3.38
C TRP A 94 8.91 0.97 1.92
N ALA A 95 7.97 0.94 0.98
CA ALA A 95 8.26 1.04 -0.44
C ALA A 95 8.53 2.48 -0.89
N GLU A 96 8.24 3.48 -0.06
CA GLU A 96 8.24 4.91 -0.40
C GLU A 96 7.33 5.22 -1.61
N CYS A 97 6.20 4.49 -1.67
CA CYS A 97 5.27 4.48 -2.78
C CYS A 97 3.95 5.15 -2.41
N PHE A 98 4.05 6.42 -2.02
CA PHE A 98 2.91 7.29 -1.71
C PHE A 98 3.20 8.72 -2.15
N LYS A 99 2.17 9.55 -2.38
CA LYS A 99 2.36 10.89 -2.97
C LYS A 99 2.78 11.91 -1.92
N ASP A 100 3.77 12.73 -2.28
CA ASP A 100 4.32 13.79 -1.44
C ASP A 100 3.64 15.15 -1.67
N VAL A 101 3.05 15.69 -0.61
CA VAL A 101 3.04 17.15 -0.36
C VAL A 101 3.30 17.44 1.13
N LYS A 102 3.10 16.49 2.03
CA LYS A 102 3.47 16.58 3.46
C LYS A 102 3.79 15.18 4.00
N THR A 103 4.89 14.55 3.59
CA THR A 103 5.37 13.24 4.12
C THR A 103 5.19 13.16 5.63
N LYS A 104 5.53 14.24 6.35
CA LYS A 104 5.40 14.35 7.80
C LYS A 104 3.97 14.21 8.31
N ASP A 105 2.97 14.74 7.61
CA ASP A 105 1.56 14.63 8.04
C ASP A 105 1.01 13.23 7.79
N LYS A 106 1.36 12.61 6.66
CA LYS A 106 0.96 11.23 6.38
C LYS A 106 1.60 10.26 7.36
N VAL A 107 2.90 10.39 7.61
CA VAL A 107 3.61 9.60 8.63
C VAL A 107 3.03 9.82 10.02
N ARG A 108 2.67 11.07 10.40
CA ARG A 108 1.99 11.35 11.68
C ARG A 108 0.64 10.63 11.78
N LYS A 109 -0.14 10.62 10.70
CA LYS A 109 -1.42 9.89 10.65
C LYS A 109 -1.21 8.39 10.84
N VAL A 110 -0.23 7.79 10.16
CA VAL A 110 0.13 6.38 10.33
C VAL A 110 0.55 6.08 11.77
N ILE A 111 1.43 6.90 12.36
CA ILE A 111 1.85 6.74 13.77
C ILE A 111 0.65 6.86 14.72
N LYS A 112 -0.26 7.82 14.48
CA LYS A 112 -1.48 7.98 15.29
C LYS A 112 -2.38 6.76 15.17
N TYR A 113 -2.56 6.22 13.97
CA TYR A 113 -3.32 4.99 13.73
C TYR A 113 -2.73 3.83 14.52
N LEU A 114 -1.42 3.57 14.39
CA LEU A 114 -0.74 2.48 15.10
C LEU A 114 -0.84 2.62 16.62
N LYS A 115 -0.69 3.83 17.18
CA LYS A 115 -0.84 4.05 18.64
C LYS A 115 -2.21 3.69 19.18
N ASN A 116 -3.25 3.77 18.34
CA ASN A 116 -4.62 3.49 18.73
C ASN A 116 -5.04 2.05 18.40
N GLU A 117 -4.23 1.32 17.65
CA GLU A 117 -4.52 -0.04 17.20
C GLU A 117 -4.37 -1.04 18.37
N PRO A 118 -5.42 -1.79 18.74
CA PRO A 118 -5.34 -2.80 19.80
C PRO A 118 -4.25 -3.84 19.60
N ALA A 119 -3.94 -4.22 18.34
CA ALA A 119 -2.86 -5.16 18.04
C ALA A 119 -1.49 -4.70 18.53
N MET A 120 -1.25 -3.40 18.70
CA MET A 120 0.02 -2.88 19.20
C MET A 120 0.21 -3.05 20.72
N LYS A 121 -0.80 -3.52 21.46
CA LYS A 121 -0.74 -3.73 22.91
C LYS A 121 -0.14 -5.09 23.31
N TYR A 122 0.08 -5.99 22.36
CA TYR A 122 0.67 -7.31 22.62
C TYR A 122 2.20 -7.21 22.65
N LEU A 123 2.81 -7.74 23.73
CA LEU A 123 4.27 -7.80 23.89
C LEU A 123 4.84 -8.89 22.95
N GLY A 124 5.52 -8.46 21.88
CA GLY A 124 6.18 -9.36 20.92
C GLY A 124 5.83 -9.09 19.45
N GLY A 125 4.80 -8.28 19.20
CA GLY A 125 4.14 -8.20 17.89
C GLY A 125 2.96 -9.15 17.79
#